data_AF-A0A1H7LAU3-F1
#
_entry.id   AF-A0A1H7LAU3-F1
#
_cell.length_a   1.000
_cell.length_b   1.000
_cell.length_c   1.000
_cell.angle_alpha   90.00
_cell.angle_beta   90.00
_cell.angle_gamma   90.00
#
_symmetry.space_group_name_H-M   'P 1'
#
loop_
_entity.id
_entity.type
_entity.pdbx_description
1 polymer ?
#
loop_
_entity_poly.entity_id
_entity_poly.type
_entity_poly.pdbx_seq_one_letter_code
_entity_poly.pdbx_strand_id
1 'polypeptide(L)'
;MSSTSSAAAPPNWWYGVALFPVSAFFGILPVLALVGIPRLVGAENPASYLISITIFVLAQWAGIVLALAVLVALVLDIHGLRKTPEAWHPHWVWVSAGVVNLVAAFYYPVFAVSVLLLSFYLYRRGKQVGVPSF
;
A
#
# COMPACT_ATOMS: atom_id res chain seq x y z
N MET A 1 -15.30 1.10 -44.75
CA MET A 1 -13.99 1.11 -44.07
C MET A 1 -14.24 1.21 -42.58
N SER A 2 -14.19 0.08 -41.89
CA SER A 2 -14.51 -0.04 -40.47
C SER A 2 -13.27 0.32 -39.66
N SER A 3 -13.30 1.44 -38.94
CA SER A 3 -12.28 1.81 -37.98
C SER A 3 -12.38 0.89 -36.76
N THR A 4 -11.56 -0.16 -36.72
CA THR A 4 -11.27 -0.89 -35.49
C THR A 4 -10.52 0.06 -34.56
N SER A 5 -11.27 0.75 -33.71
CA SER A 5 -10.71 1.42 -32.53
C SER A 5 -10.01 0.33 -31.72
N SER A 6 -8.67 0.36 -31.73
CA SER A 6 -7.86 -0.48 -30.85
C SER A 6 -8.23 -0.07 -29.43
N ALA A 7 -9.14 -0.82 -28.81
CA ALA A 7 -9.51 -0.62 -27.43
C ALA A 7 -8.23 -0.84 -26.61
N ALA A 8 -7.60 0.26 -26.18
CA ALA A 8 -6.45 0.22 -25.30
C ALA A 8 -6.79 -0.71 -24.13
N ALA A 9 -5.94 -1.72 -23.90
CA ALA A 9 -6.11 -2.63 -22.79
C ALA A 9 -6.34 -1.82 -21.50
N PRO A 10 -7.37 -2.14 -20.70
CA PRO A 10 -7.67 -1.36 -19.51
C PRO A 10 -6.41 -1.31 -18.63
N PRO A 11 -5.99 -0.12 -18.19
CA PRO A 11 -4.76 0.03 -17.42
C PRO A 11 -4.85 -0.83 -16.16
N ASN A 12 -3.74 -1.52 -15.84
CA ASN A 12 -3.64 -2.49 -14.77
C ASN A 12 -3.79 -1.82 -13.39
N TRP A 13 -5.04 -1.55 -13.00
CA TRP A 13 -5.45 -0.83 -11.80
C TRP A 13 -4.92 -1.42 -10.50
N TRP A 14 -4.59 -2.71 -10.50
CA TRP A 14 -4.04 -3.43 -9.34
C TRP A 14 -2.71 -2.86 -8.90
N TYR A 15 -1.84 -2.41 -9.80
CA TYR A 15 -0.47 -2.05 -9.41
C TYR A 15 -0.41 -0.90 -8.40
N GLY A 16 -1.33 0.06 -8.46
CA GLY A 16 -1.36 1.17 -7.50
C GLY A 16 -1.85 0.75 -6.12
N VAL A 17 -2.97 0.01 -6.06
CA VAL A 17 -3.61 -0.35 -4.79
C VAL A 17 -2.92 -1.56 -4.14
N ALA A 18 -2.45 -2.52 -4.93
CA ALA A 18 -1.73 -3.71 -4.47
C ALA A 18 -0.28 -3.44 -4.03
N LEU A 19 0.18 -2.18 -4.04
CA LEU A 19 1.43 -1.78 -3.39
C LEU A 19 1.35 -1.79 -1.86
N PHE A 20 0.16 -1.90 -1.29
CA PHE A 20 0.01 -1.87 0.17
C PHE A 20 0.80 -2.94 0.94
N PRO A 21 1.06 -4.18 0.45
CA PRO A 21 1.93 -5.13 1.15
C PRO A 21 3.39 -4.65 1.19
N VAL A 22 3.81 -3.90 0.17
CA VAL A 22 5.15 -3.29 0.13
C VAL A 22 5.22 -2.11 1.10
N SER A 23 4.22 -1.22 1.11
CA SER A 23 4.15 -0.16 2.13
C SER A 23 4.12 -0.75 3.54
N ALA A 24 3.40 -1.87 3.69
CA ALA A 24 3.29 -2.61 4.92
C ALA A 24 4.65 -3.18 5.36
N PHE A 25 5.38 -3.84 4.46
CA PHE A 25 6.71 -4.36 4.75
C PHE A 25 7.68 -3.26 5.23
N PHE A 26 7.70 -2.13 4.53
CA PHE A 26 8.51 -0.96 4.93
C PHE A 26 8.04 -0.29 6.21
N GLY A 27 6.76 -0.48 6.58
CA GLY A 27 6.25 -0.11 7.90
C GLY A 27 6.96 -0.90 9.00
N ILE A 28 7.10 -2.23 8.88
CA ILE A 28 7.67 -3.15 9.91
C ILE A 28 9.19 -3.07 10.03
N LEU A 29 9.88 -2.84 8.92
CA LEU A 29 11.34 -2.84 8.83
C LEU A 29 12.09 -1.95 9.86
N PRO A 30 11.62 -0.74 10.23
CA PRO A 30 12.25 0.10 11.25
C PRO A 30 12.30 -0.55 12.64
N VAL A 31 11.24 -1.27 13.05
CA VAL A 31 11.22 -2.01 14.33
C VAL A 31 12.20 -3.16 14.30
N LEU A 32 12.26 -3.89 13.18
CA LEU A 32 13.22 -4.97 13.00
C LEU A 32 14.66 -4.46 13.01
N ALA A 33 14.92 -3.28 12.45
CA ALA A 33 16.24 -2.67 12.49
C ALA A 33 16.66 -2.33 13.93
N LEU A 34 15.80 -1.60 14.67
CA LEU A 34 16.08 -1.19 16.04
C LEU A 34 16.28 -2.36 17.00
N VAL A 35 15.52 -3.45 16.82
CA VAL A 35 15.55 -4.59 17.74
C VAL A 35 16.51 -5.69 17.29
N GLY A 36 16.64 -5.91 15.98
CA GLY A 36 17.40 -7.01 15.40
C GLY A 36 18.88 -6.70 15.26
N ILE A 37 19.26 -5.48 14.86
CA ILE A 37 20.66 -5.15 14.56
C ILE A 37 21.54 -5.18 15.80
N PRO A 38 21.14 -4.61 16.96
CA PRO A 38 21.94 -4.74 18.19
C PRO A 38 22.14 -6.19 18.62
N ARG A 39 21.18 -7.08 18.34
CA ARG A 39 21.28 -8.51 18.65
C ARG A 39 22.22 -9.29 17.72
N LEU A 40 22.37 -8.82 16.48
CA LEU A 40 23.22 -9.47 15.47
C LEU A 40 24.67 -8.98 15.52
N VAL A 41 24.87 -7.70 15.85
CA VAL A 41 26.17 -7.01 15.75
C VAL A 41 26.81 -6.75 17.12
N GLY A 42 26.05 -6.89 18.21
CA GLY A 42 26.46 -6.55 19.58
C GLY A 42 26.03 -5.12 19.94
N ALA A 43 25.31 -4.98 21.06
CA ALA A 43 24.75 -3.71 21.52
C ALA A 43 25.82 -2.76 22.08
N GLU A 44 26.99 -3.29 22.41
CA GLU A 44 28.19 -2.58 22.85
C GLU A 44 28.94 -1.93 21.68
N ASN A 45 28.68 -2.35 20.44
CA ASN A 45 29.30 -1.77 19.26
C ASN A 45 28.60 -0.45 18.90
N PRO A 46 29.29 0.72 18.91
CA PRO A 46 28.67 1.99 18.57
C PRO A 46 28.15 2.05 17.12
N ALA A 47 28.73 1.25 16.21
CA ALA A 47 28.25 1.15 14.84
C ALA A 47 26.85 0.53 14.76
N SER A 48 26.45 -0.32 15.71
CA SER A 48 25.13 -0.97 15.72
C SER A 48 24.00 0.07 15.81
N TYR A 49 24.17 1.12 16.60
CA TYR A 49 23.21 2.21 16.74
C TYR A 49 23.12 3.05 15.47
N LEU A 50 24.27 3.39 14.86
CA LEU A 50 24.31 4.16 13.62
C LEU A 50 23.59 3.41 12.49
N ILE A 51 23.88 2.13 12.32
CA ILE A 51 23.22 1.29 11.30
C ILE A 51 21.71 1.18 11.59
N SER A 52 21.32 0.96 12.86
CA SER A 52 19.91 0.87 13.25
C SER A 52 19.15 2.15 12.94
N ILE A 53 19.71 3.31 13.27
CA ILE A 53 19.10 4.62 13.00
C ILE A 53 19.03 4.89 11.50
N THR A 54 20.09 4.62 10.74
CA THR A 54 20.08 4.83 9.29
C THR A 54 19.00 3.99 8.62
N ILE A 55 18.92 2.69 8.94
CA ILE A 55 17.89 1.82 8.37
C ILE A 55 16.49 2.24 8.85
N PHE A 56 16.34 2.60 10.11
CA PHE A 56 15.08 3.11 10.65
C PHE A 56 14.59 4.32 9.85
N VAL A 57 15.42 5.34 9.67
CA VAL A 57 15.05 6.57 8.96
C VAL A 57 14.69 6.26 7.50
N LEU A 58 15.53 5.51 6.80
CA LEU A 58 15.29 5.17 5.38
C LEU A 58 14.01 4.36 5.20
N ALA A 59 13.81 3.34 6.03
CA ALA A 59 12.64 2.48 5.98
C ALA A 59 11.36 3.25 6.33
N GLN A 60 11.41 4.11 7.34
CA GLN A 60 10.29 4.94 7.76
C GLN A 60 9.84 5.88 6.64
N TRP A 61 10.76 6.59 6.00
CA TRP A 61 10.42 7.49 4.89
C TRP A 61 9.90 6.73 3.67
N ALA A 62 10.53 5.60 3.32
CA ALA A 62 10.05 4.74 2.24
C ALA A 62 8.61 4.24 2.52
N GLY A 63 8.33 3.80 3.74
CA GLY A 63 6.99 3.38 4.17
C GLY A 63 5.94 4.48 4.03
N ILE A 64 6.26 5.71 4.45
CA ILE A 64 5.36 6.87 4.32
C ILE A 64 5.07 7.18 2.84
N VAL A 65 6.10 7.24 1.99
CA VAL A 65 5.95 7.53 0.55
C VAL A 65 5.09 6.46 -0.12
N LEU A 66 5.33 5.18 0.18
CA LEU A 66 4.53 4.07 -0.35
C LEU A 66 3.08 4.13 0.15
N ALA A 67 2.86 4.45 1.43
CA ALA A 67 1.50 4.58 1.97
C ALA A 67 0.72 5.74 1.34
N LEU A 68 1.39 6.87 1.07
CA LEU A 68 0.81 7.98 0.30
C LEU A 68 0.49 7.55 -1.14
N ALA A 69 1.38 6.82 -1.80
CA ALA A 69 1.13 6.32 -3.15
C ALA A 69 -0.10 5.39 -3.18
N VAL A 70 -0.25 4.51 -2.19
CA VAL A 70 -1.44 3.63 -2.04
C VAL A 70 -2.71 4.46 -1.82
N LEU A 71 -2.67 5.50 -0.97
CA LEU A 71 -3.81 6.38 -0.75
C LEU A 71 -4.23 7.10 -2.04
N VAL A 72 -3.28 7.70 -2.75
CA VAL A 72 -3.55 8.39 -4.03
C VAL A 72 -4.10 7.41 -5.06
N ALA A 73 -3.49 6.24 -5.20
CA ALA A 73 -3.97 5.19 -6.09
C ALA A 73 -5.40 4.77 -5.77
N LEU A 74 -5.73 4.58 -4.49
CA LEU A 74 -7.08 4.23 -4.03
C LEU A 74 -8.10 5.33 -4.33
N VAL A 75 -7.74 6.60 -4.14
CA VAL A 75 -8.60 7.74 -4.47
C VAL A 75 -8.87 7.83 -5.97
N LEU A 76 -7.82 7.73 -6.79
CA LEU A 76 -7.93 7.74 -8.24
C LEU A 76 -8.76 6.56 -8.75
N ASP A 77 -8.61 5.41 -8.11
CA ASP A 77 -9.34 4.21 -8.42
C ASP A 77 -10.85 4.34 -8.14
N ILE A 78 -11.21 4.80 -6.94
CA ILE A 78 -12.60 5.08 -6.57
C ILE A 78 -13.19 6.13 -7.51
N HIS A 79 -12.44 7.18 -7.82
CA HIS A 79 -12.90 8.24 -8.73
C HIS A 79 -13.12 7.72 -10.16
N GLY A 80 -12.23 6.85 -10.64
CA GLY A 80 -12.36 6.19 -11.93
C GLY A 80 -13.59 5.30 -11.99
N LEU A 81 -13.75 4.39 -11.01
CA LEU A 81 -14.88 3.47 -10.92
C LEU A 81 -16.24 4.18 -10.84
N ARG A 82 -16.29 5.36 -10.21
CA ARG A 82 -17.53 6.15 -10.12
C ARG A 82 -17.89 6.89 -11.41
N LYS A 83 -16.96 7.03 -12.36
CA LYS A 83 -17.21 7.65 -13.68
C LYS A 83 -17.57 6.62 -14.74
N THR A 84 -17.26 5.35 -14.51
CA THR A 84 -17.55 4.26 -15.43
C THR A 84 -18.96 3.71 -15.15
N PRO A 85 -19.75 3.34 -16.16
CA PRO A 85 -21.08 2.73 -15.98
C PRO A 85 -21.05 1.29 -15.41
N GLU A 86 -19.96 0.88 -14.77
CA GLU A 86 -19.85 -0.45 -14.18
C GLU A 86 -20.77 -0.64 -12.98
N ALA A 87 -21.13 -1.90 -12.71
CA ALA A 87 -22.12 -2.27 -11.70
C ALA A 87 -21.71 -1.87 -10.27
N TRP A 88 -20.42 -1.63 -9.99
CA TRP A 88 -19.95 -1.29 -8.66
C TRP A 88 -19.47 0.14 -8.53
N HIS A 89 -20.15 0.90 -7.68
CA HIS A 89 -19.77 2.25 -7.28
C HIS A 89 -19.23 2.22 -5.84
N PRO A 90 -17.91 2.21 -5.62
CA PRO A 90 -17.35 2.23 -4.27
C PRO A 90 -17.70 3.55 -3.56
N HIS A 91 -18.09 3.44 -2.29
CA HIS A 91 -18.32 4.61 -1.44
C HIS A 91 -16.98 5.25 -1.03
N TRP A 92 -16.96 6.57 -0.84
CA TRP A 92 -15.77 7.31 -0.38
C TRP A 92 -15.23 6.85 0.98
N VAL A 93 -16.03 6.12 1.75
CA VAL A 93 -15.58 5.47 3.00
C VAL A 93 -14.37 4.57 2.77
N TRP A 94 -14.17 4.01 1.57
CA TRP A 94 -12.98 3.21 1.28
C TRP A 94 -11.67 4.01 1.29
N VAL A 95 -11.71 5.33 1.10
CA VAL A 95 -10.52 6.18 1.27
C VAL A 95 -9.98 6.11 2.70
N SER A 96 -10.86 5.85 3.69
CA SER A 96 -10.41 5.62 5.07
C SER A 96 -9.45 4.44 5.19
N ALA A 97 -9.55 3.41 4.34
CA ALA A 97 -8.58 2.31 4.34
C ALA A 97 -7.18 2.78 3.93
N GLY A 98 -7.08 3.67 2.94
CA GLY A 98 -5.81 4.31 2.57
C GLY A 98 -5.27 5.23 3.68
N VAL A 99 -6.15 5.95 4.37
CA VAL A 99 -5.77 6.77 5.54
C VAL A 99 -5.27 5.90 6.68
N VAL A 100 -5.95 4.79 6.98
CA VAL A 100 -5.53 3.80 7.98
C VAL A 100 -4.15 3.23 7.63
N ASN A 101 -3.87 2.99 6.35
CA ASN A 101 -2.54 2.58 5.89
C ASN A 101 -1.46 3.64 6.11
N LEU A 102 -1.79 4.90 5.87
CA LEU A 102 -0.90 6.02 6.16
C LEU A 102 -0.63 6.14 7.66
N VAL A 103 -1.66 6.02 8.50
CA VAL A 103 -1.52 6.01 9.97
C VAL A 103 -0.69 4.81 10.43
N ALA A 104 -0.84 3.65 9.80
CA ALA A 104 -0.06 2.46 10.10
C ALA A 104 1.45 2.65 9.85
N ALA A 105 1.84 3.57 8.94
CA ALA A 105 3.25 3.93 8.77
C ALA A 105 3.82 4.62 10.02
N PHE A 106 2.99 5.28 10.84
CA PHE A 106 3.42 5.93 12.09
C PHE A 106 3.11 5.08 13.34
N TYR A 107 2.09 4.23 13.27
CA TYR A 107 1.57 3.49 14.42
C TYR A 107 1.28 2.03 14.09
N TYR A 108 2.23 1.17 14.49
CA TYR A 108 2.26 -0.26 14.21
C TYR A 108 0.98 -1.06 14.53
N PRO A 109 0.28 -0.85 15.65
CA PRO A 109 -0.93 -1.64 15.94
C PRO A 109 -2.04 -1.48 14.89
N VAL A 110 -2.10 -0.33 14.20
CA VAL A 110 -3.10 -0.04 13.17
C VAL A 110 -2.81 -0.76 11.85
N PHE A 111 -1.62 -1.36 11.74
CA PHE A 111 -1.20 -2.12 10.58
C PHE A 111 -2.07 -3.32 10.24
N ALA A 112 -2.42 -4.13 11.24
CA ALA A 112 -3.27 -5.30 11.03
C ALA A 112 -4.63 -4.88 10.45
N VAL A 113 -5.16 -3.75 10.94
CA VAL A 113 -6.42 -3.17 10.46
C VAL A 113 -6.28 -2.66 9.03
N SER A 114 -5.18 -1.97 8.70
CA SER A 114 -4.88 -1.52 7.34
C SER A 114 -4.87 -2.67 6.33
N VAL A 115 -4.10 -3.72 6.64
CA VAL A 115 -3.95 -4.90 5.77
C VAL A 115 -5.30 -5.55 5.52
N LEU A 116 -6.10 -5.78 6.57
CA LEU A 116 -7.43 -6.37 6.44
C LEU A 116 -8.37 -5.50 5.60
N LEU A 117 -8.39 -4.18 5.83
CA LEU A 117 -9.25 -3.26 5.08
C LEU A 117 -8.89 -3.21 3.58
N LEU A 118 -7.60 -3.10 3.26
CA LEU A 118 -7.14 -3.01 1.87
C LEU A 118 -7.26 -4.35 1.13
N SER A 119 -6.97 -5.47 1.81
CA SER A 119 -7.26 -6.80 1.26
C SER A 119 -8.75 -6.99 0.99
N PHE A 120 -9.62 -6.54 1.91
CA PHE A 120 -11.07 -6.64 1.74
C PHE A 120 -11.57 -5.75 0.59
N TYR A 121 -11.01 -4.54 0.42
CA TYR A 121 -11.29 -3.67 -0.73
C TYR A 121 -10.96 -4.37 -2.05
N LEU A 122 -9.73 -4.91 -2.18
CA LEU A 122 -9.28 -5.59 -3.40
C LEU A 122 -10.11 -6.84 -3.70
N TYR A 123 -10.45 -7.63 -2.67
CA TYR A 123 -11.32 -8.79 -2.82
C TYR A 123 -12.70 -8.38 -3.36
N ARG A 124 -13.32 -7.35 -2.78
CA ARG A 124 -14.64 -6.88 -3.22
C ARG A 124 -14.59 -6.33 -4.64
N ARG A 125 -13.55 -5.57 -4.97
CA ARG A 125 -13.37 -5.04 -6.32
C ARG A 125 -13.18 -6.16 -7.34
N GLY A 126 -12.30 -7.12 -7.07
CA GLY A 126 -12.06 -8.26 -7.95
C GLY A 126 -13.32 -9.08 -8.20
N LYS A 127 -14.19 -9.22 -7.19
CA LYS A 127 -15.47 -9.92 -7.33
C LYS A 127 -16.50 -9.18 -8.19
N GLN A 128 -16.50 -7.85 -8.18
CA GLN A 128 -17.55 -7.06 -8.84
C GLN A 128 -17.13 -6.46 -10.19
N VAL A 129 -15.84 -6.21 -10.38
CA VAL A 129 -15.26 -5.60 -11.58
C VAL A 129 -14.42 -6.62 -12.38
N GLY A 130 -14.15 -7.79 -11.79
CA GLY A 130 -13.30 -8.82 -12.38
C GLY A 130 -11.85 -8.74 -11.91
N VAL A 131 -11.15 -9.88 -12.00
CA VAL A 131 -9.72 -9.98 -11.75
C VAL A 131 -8.94 -9.72 -13.04
N PRO A 132 -7.74 -9.14 -12.97
CA PRO A 132 -6.90 -8.94 -14.14
C PRO A 132 -6.63 -10.28 -14.84
N SER A 133 -6.78 -10.31 -16.17
CA SER A 133 -6.32 -11.44 -16.98
C SER A 133 -4.80 -11.43 -16.98
N PHE A 134 -4.19 -12.47 -16.41
CA PHE A 134 -2.75 -12.73 -16.48
C PHE A 134 -2.37 -13.32 -17.82
#